data_AF-A0A5M3W0N9-F1
#
_entry.id   AF-A0A5M3W0N9-F1
#
_cell.length_a   1.000
_cell.length_b   1.000
_cell.length_c   1.000
_cell.angle_alpha   90.00
_cell.angle_beta   90.00
_cell.angle_gamma   90.00
#
_symmetry.space_group_name_H-M   'P 1'
#
loop_
_entity.id
_entity.type
_entity.pdbx_description
1 polymer ?
#
loop_
_entity_poly.entity_id
_entity_poly.type
_entity_poly.pdbx_seq_one_letter_code
_entity_poly.pdbx_strand_id
1 'polypeptide(L)'
;MPVLATRSPNNHNIPDKTGISGITVGPDPRLTQPVSAVLAAEFAAVPGPTVERCVADVWACAEHLGVAVTPAIIERIAREHLLAMINSAPPSSR
;
A
#
# COMPACT_ATOMS: atom_id res chain seq x y z
N MET A 1 49.36 -14.40 35.00
CA MET A 1 48.04 -13.92 35.43
C MET A 1 47.08 -14.05 34.26
N PRO A 2 45.99 -14.84 34.36
CA PRO A 2 45.19 -15.31 33.23
C PRO A 2 44.06 -14.34 32.81
N VAL A 3 43.70 -14.45 31.53
CA VAL A 3 42.60 -13.77 30.82
C VAL A 3 41.24 -14.21 31.35
N LEU A 4 40.37 -13.26 31.73
CA LEU A 4 38.95 -13.52 31.91
C LEU A 4 38.20 -13.12 30.64
N ALA A 5 37.86 -14.12 29.84
CA ALA A 5 36.79 -14.04 28.87
C ALA A 5 35.45 -14.10 29.61
N THR A 6 34.61 -13.08 29.45
CA THR A 6 33.20 -13.17 29.84
C THR A 6 32.30 -12.70 28.71
N ARG A 7 31.83 -13.72 27.98
CA ARG A 7 30.40 -13.99 27.79
C ARG A 7 29.64 -13.09 26.80
N SER A 8 29.63 -13.59 25.57
CA SER A 8 28.56 -13.42 24.59
C SER A 8 27.22 -13.93 25.15
N PRO A 9 26.10 -13.23 24.86
CA PRO A 9 24.83 -13.89 24.63
C PRO A 9 24.34 -13.66 23.20
N ASN A 10 24.20 -14.80 22.52
CA ASN A 10 23.31 -15.05 21.38
C ASN A 10 22.08 -14.14 21.38
N ASN A 11 21.87 -13.37 20.31
CA ASN A 11 20.51 -13.09 19.86
C ASN A 11 20.35 -13.67 18.45
N HIS A 12 19.86 -14.91 18.44
CA HIS A 12 19.29 -15.55 17.27
C HIS A 12 18.02 -14.79 16.90
N ASN A 13 18.09 -13.85 15.95
CA ASN A 13 16.90 -13.39 15.25
C ASN A 13 16.89 -14.05 13.86
N ILE A 14 16.55 -15.34 13.85
CA ILE A 14 16.08 -16.02 12.65
C ILE A 14 14.57 -15.75 12.58
N PRO A 15 14.05 -15.00 11.60
CA PRO A 15 12.64 -15.05 11.29
C PRO A 15 12.36 -16.31 10.46
N ASP A 16 12.18 -17.45 11.12
CA ASP A 16 11.36 -18.53 10.58
C ASP A 16 9.99 -18.44 11.26
N LYS A 17 9.01 -18.01 10.48
CA LYS A 17 7.67 -18.53 10.63
C LYS A 17 7.00 -18.56 9.27
N THR A 18 7.16 -19.72 8.66
CA THR A 18 6.18 -20.42 7.83
C THR A 18 4.76 -19.88 7.97
N GLY A 19 4.18 -19.50 6.83
CA GLY A 19 2.79 -19.09 6.71
C GLY A 19 2.35 -19.21 5.27
N ILE A 20 2.35 -20.45 4.74
CA ILE A 20 1.58 -20.79 3.55
C ILE A 20 0.10 -20.81 4.00
N SER A 21 -0.48 -19.63 4.15
CA SER A 21 -1.92 -19.45 4.32
C SER A 21 -2.47 -18.94 2.99
N GLY A 22 -3.56 -19.58 2.55
CA GLY A 22 -4.16 -19.43 1.23
C GLY A 22 -4.12 -18.03 0.64
N ILE A 23 -3.55 -17.98 -0.56
CA ILE A 23 -3.89 -17.17 -1.74
C ILE A 23 -5.28 -16.50 -1.71
N THR A 24 -5.44 -15.55 -0.81
CA THR A 24 -6.15 -14.32 -1.09
C THR A 24 -5.08 -13.28 -0.90
N VAL A 25 -4.35 -13.00 -1.99
CA VAL A 25 -3.58 -11.75 -2.05
C VAL A 25 -4.67 -10.70 -1.89
N GLY A 26 -4.75 -10.13 -0.70
CA GLY A 26 -5.36 -8.82 -0.52
C GLY A 26 -4.27 -7.78 -0.78
N PRO A 27 -4.63 -6.50 -0.80
CA PRO A 27 -3.67 -5.41 -1.00
C PRO A 27 -2.46 -5.58 -0.09
N ASP A 28 -1.28 -5.83 -0.68
CA ASP A 28 -0.04 -5.81 0.06
C ASP A 28 0.16 -4.36 0.53
N PRO A 29 0.04 -4.10 1.84
CA PRO A 29 0.01 -2.74 2.34
C PRO A 29 1.36 -2.02 2.13
N ARG A 30 2.44 -2.77 1.90
CA ARG A 30 3.77 -2.22 1.67
C ARG A 30 3.95 -1.74 0.23
N LEU A 31 3.19 -2.30 -0.72
CA LEU A 31 3.15 -1.85 -2.11
C LEU A 31 2.15 -0.71 -2.33
N THR A 32 1.06 -0.64 -1.55
CA THR A 32 0.06 0.43 -1.69
C THR A 32 0.48 1.74 -0.99
N GLN A 33 1.23 1.67 0.11
CA GLN A 33 1.73 2.85 0.84
C GLN A 33 2.57 3.84 0.00
N PRO A 34 3.54 3.40 -0.84
CA PRO A 34 4.29 4.34 -1.68
C PRO A 34 3.39 4.98 -2.75
N VAL A 35 2.43 4.24 -3.30
CA VAL A 35 1.49 4.73 -4.31
C VAL A 35 0.52 5.76 -3.72
N SER A 36 -0.02 5.49 -2.53
CA SER A 36 -0.93 6.43 -1.85
C SER A 36 -0.23 7.72 -1.45
N ALA A 37 1.03 7.67 -1.00
CA ALA A 37 1.80 8.86 -0.65
C ALA A 37 2.08 9.76 -1.86
N VAL A 38 2.47 9.18 -3.01
CA VAL A 38 2.71 9.93 -4.26
C VAL A 38 1.41 10.58 -4.75
N LEU A 39 0.31 9.82 -4.78
CA LEU A 39 -0.99 10.35 -5.18
C LEU A 39 -1.52 11.40 -4.20
N ALA A 40 -1.28 11.26 -2.90
CA ALA A 40 -1.71 12.27 -1.92
C ALA A 40 -0.96 13.60 -2.09
N ALA A 41 0.30 13.56 -2.53
CA ALA A 41 1.06 14.77 -2.87
C ALA A 41 0.57 15.41 -4.19
N GLU A 42 0.25 14.60 -5.21
CA GLU A 42 -0.27 15.06 -6.50
C GLU A 42 -1.71 15.62 -6.39
N PHE A 43 -2.55 14.93 -5.60
CA PHE A 43 -3.94 15.28 -5.35
C PHE A 43 -4.13 15.92 -3.98
N ALA A 44 -3.37 16.98 -3.67
CA ALA A 44 -3.46 17.69 -2.39
C ALA A 44 -4.86 18.29 -2.08
N ALA A 45 -5.73 18.40 -3.09
CA ALA A 45 -7.13 18.79 -2.92
C ALA A 45 -8.01 17.67 -2.34
N VAL A 46 -7.56 16.42 -2.38
CA VAL A 46 -8.25 15.24 -1.86
C VAL A 46 -7.62 14.84 -0.52
N PRO A 47 -8.42 14.55 0.52
CA PRO A 47 -7.88 14.09 1.80
C PRO A 47 -7.06 12.80 1.64
N GLY A 48 -5.88 12.74 2.27
CA GLY A 48 -5.02 11.55 2.32
C GLY A 48 -5.75 10.23 2.62
N PRO A 49 -6.66 10.13 3.63
CA PRO A 49 -7.39 8.87 3.87
C PRO A 49 -8.32 8.47 2.72
N THR A 50 -8.84 9.43 1.95
CA THR A 50 -9.64 9.17 0.75
C THR A 50 -8.77 8.60 -0.37
N VAL A 51 -7.54 9.10 -0.52
CA VAL A 51 -6.55 8.56 -1.47
C VAL A 51 -6.15 7.13 -1.09
N GLU A 52 -5.85 6.88 0.19
CA GLU A 52 -5.52 5.52 0.67
C GLU A 52 -6.66 4.53 0.45
N ARG A 53 -7.90 4.93 0.75
CA ARG A 53 -9.08 4.10 0.50
C ARG A 53 -9.27 3.83 -1.00
N CYS A 54 -9.05 4.84 -1.85
CA CYS A 54 -9.15 4.69 -3.29
C CYS A 54 -8.11 3.71 -3.83
N VAL A 55 -6.85 3.82 -3.42
CA VAL A 55 -5.78 2.89 -3.83
C VAL A 55 -6.09 1.45 -3.37
N ALA A 56 -6.59 1.28 -2.15
CA ALA A 56 -6.98 -0.04 -1.64
C ALA A 56 -8.17 -0.65 -2.41
N ASP A 57 -9.16 0.17 -2.78
CA ASP A 57 -10.34 -0.26 -3.54
C ASP A 57 -9.97 -0.66 -4.98
N VAL A 58 -9.13 0.15 -5.63
CA VAL A 58 -8.58 -0.13 -6.97
C VAL A 58 -7.77 -1.42 -6.98
N TRP A 59 -6.98 -1.65 -5.92
CA TRP A 59 -6.24 -2.90 -5.77
C TRP A 59 -7.17 -4.10 -5.61
N ALA A 60 -8.12 -4.04 -4.69
CA ALA A 60 -9.09 -5.12 -4.48
C ALA A 60 -9.90 -5.42 -5.75
N CYS A 61 -10.30 -4.39 -6.50
CA CYS A 61 -10.96 -4.54 -7.79
C CYS A 61 -10.06 -5.21 -8.83
N ALA A 62 -8.78 -4.82 -8.93
CA ALA A 62 -7.85 -5.41 -9.87
C ALA A 62 -7.60 -6.90 -9.57
N GLU A 63 -7.45 -7.26 -8.29
CA GLU A 63 -7.33 -8.65 -7.84
C GLU A 63 -8.59 -9.45 -8.16
N HIS A 64 -9.77 -8.89 -7.88
CA HIS A 64 -11.05 -9.54 -8.14
C HIS A 64 -11.25 -9.82 -9.63
N LEU A 65 -10.78 -8.93 -10.50
CA LEU A 65 -10.82 -9.08 -11.95
C LEU A 65 -9.71 -9.98 -12.51
N GLY A 66 -8.77 -10.44 -11.67
CA GLY A 66 -7.62 -11.23 -12.10
C GLY A 66 -6.62 -10.44 -12.95
N VAL A 67 -6.63 -9.10 -12.86
CA VAL A 67 -5.68 -8.23 -13.55
C VAL A 67 -4.32 -8.33 -12.83
N ALA A 68 -3.24 -8.33 -13.61
CA ALA A 68 -1.90 -8.29 -13.03
C ALA A 68 -1.72 -7.01 -12.20
N VAL A 69 -1.71 -7.15 -10.89
CA VAL A 69 -1.67 -6.03 -9.96
C VAL A 69 -0.24 -5.51 -9.87
N THR A 70 0.04 -4.52 -10.71
CA THR A 70 1.32 -3.81 -10.70
C THR A 70 1.11 -2.40 -10.17
N PRO A 71 2.09 -1.85 -9.42
CA PRO A 71 1.97 -0.50 -8.87
C PRO A 71 1.70 0.56 -9.94
N ALA A 72 2.26 0.40 -11.15
CA ALA A 72 2.03 1.31 -12.27
C ALA A 72 0.57 1.29 -12.78
N ILE A 73 -0.07 0.12 -12.81
CA ILE A 73 -1.49 0.00 -13.19
C ILE A 73 -2.38 0.61 -12.10
N ILE A 74 -2.09 0.30 -10.84
CA ILE A 74 -2.85 0.80 -9.70
C ILE A 74 -2.75 2.33 -9.60
N GLU A 75 -1.56 2.90 -9.78
CA GLU A 75 -1.38 4.35 -9.82
C GLU A 75 -2.21 4.99 -10.93
N ARG A 76 -2.19 4.42 -12.14
CA ARG A 76 -2.93 4.95 -13.28
C ARG A 76 -4.45 4.92 -13.05
N ILE A 77 -4.98 3.82 -12.55
CA ILE A 77 -6.42 3.68 -12.29
C ILE A 77 -6.84 4.58 -11.12
N ALA A 78 -6.04 4.64 -10.05
CA ALA A 78 -6.32 5.52 -8.90
C ALA A 78 -6.27 7.00 -9.29
N ARG A 79 -5.31 7.42 -10.12
CA ARG A 79 -5.24 8.78 -10.68
C ARG A 79 -6.50 9.13 -11.47
N GLU A 80 -6.94 8.23 -12.36
CA GLU A 80 -8.17 8.40 -13.13
C GLU A 80 -9.41 8.51 -12.21
N HIS A 81 -9.51 7.66 -11.18
CA HIS A 81 -10.60 7.72 -10.19
C HIS A 81 -10.61 9.04 -9.41
N LEU A 82 -9.45 9.50 -8.94
CA LEU A 82 -9.31 10.76 -8.20
C LEU A 82 -9.64 11.96 -9.09
N LEU A 83 -9.17 11.94 -10.35
CA LEU A 83 -9.49 12.97 -11.33
C LEU A 83 -10.99 13.01 -11.65
N ALA A 84 -11.61 11.84 -11.85
CA ALA A 84 -13.05 11.72 -12.03
C ALA A 84 -13.82 12.22 -10.81
N MET A 85 -13.34 11.97 -9.60
CA MET A 85 -13.94 12.46 -8.35
C MET A 85 -13.90 14.00 -8.27
N ILE A 86 -12.77 14.62 -8.63
CA ILE A 86 -12.64 16.08 -8.66
C ILE A 86 -13.57 16.69 -9.72
N ASN A 87 -13.61 16.09 -10.91
CA ASN A 87 -14.41 16.61 -12.03
C ASN A 87 -15.92 16.32 -11.88
N SER A 88 -16.28 15.24 -11.20
CA SER A 88 -17.68 14.83 -10.97
C SER A 88 -18.24 15.37 -9.66
N ALA A 89 -17.42 16.02 -8.82
CA ALA A 89 -17.95 16.86 -7.76
C ALA A 89 -18.90 17.85 -8.44
N PRO A 90 -20.23 17.79 -8.15
CA PRO A 90 -21.16 18.72 -8.77
C PRO A 90 -20.62 20.13 -8.49
N PRO A 91 -20.67 21.09 -9.45
CA PRO A 91 -20.37 22.46 -9.12
C PRO A 91 -21.33 22.80 -7.99
N SER A 92 -20.79 22.94 -6.78
CA SER A 92 -21.59 23.27 -5.61
C SER A 92 -22.22 24.60 -5.96
N SER A 93 -23.50 24.55 -6.33
CA SER A 93 -24.29 25.70 -6.70
C SER A 93 -24.21 26.64 -5.51
N ARG A 94 -23.45 27.72 -5.70
CA ARG A 94 -23.38 28.86 -4.79
C ARG A 94 -23.83 30.09 -5.55
#